data_AF-A0AAV2H8P3-F1
#
_entry.id   AF-A0AAV2H8P3-F1
#
_cell.length_a   1.000
_cell.length_b   1.000
_cell.length_c   1.000
_cell.angle_alpha   90.00
_cell.angle_beta   90.00
_cell.angle_gamma   90.00
#
_symmetry.space_group_name_H-M   'P 1'
#
loop_
_entity.id
_entity.type
_entity.pdbx_description
1 polymer ?
#
loop_
_entity_poly.entity_id
_entity_poly.type
_entity_poly.pdbx_seq_one_letter_code
_entity_poly.pdbx_strand_id
1 'polypeptide(L)' 'MCKHFHQSTQHLSERFLNQLGRHNYVTPTSYLELINTFKNLLQNNRDQVMTQKMRYVIGLEKLASAASQVSVMQQELT' A
#
# COMPACT_ATOMS: atom_id res chain seq x y z
N MET A 1 13.73 -7.25 4.59
CA MET A 1 13.73 -6.56 3.29
C MET A 1 14.64 -5.34 3.27
N CYS A 2 14.35 -4.27 4.04
CA CYS A 2 15.16 -3.04 4.00
C CYS A 2 16.66 -3.27 4.26
N LYS A 3 17.02 -4.10 5.26
CA LYS A 3 18.42 -4.47 5.55
C LYS A 3 19.13 -5.03 4.31
N HIS A 4 18.49 -5.97 3.63
CA HIS A 4 19.05 -6.60 2.43
C HIS A 4 19.29 -5.57 1.33
N PHE A 5 18.32 -4.69 1.05
CA PHE A 5 18.49 -3.63 0.06
C PHE A 5 19.57 -2.63 0.42
N HIS A 6 19.71 -2.28 1.70
CA HIS A 6 20.78 -1.40 2.15
C HIS A 6 22.15 -2.02 1.93
N GLN A 7 22.34 -3.28 2.34
CA GLN A 7 23.59 -4.03 2.16
C GLN A 7 23.92 -4.24 0.68
N SER A 8 22.92 -4.60 -0.15
CA SER A 8 23.16 -4.77 -1.59
C SER A 8 23.52 -3.45 -2.27
N THR A 9 22.97 -2.32 -1.80
CA THR A 9 23.29 -0.99 -2.32
C THR A 9 24.72 -0.56 -1.94
N GLN A 10 25.22 -0.97 -0.77
CA GLN A 10 26.63 -0.76 -0.39
C GLN A 10 27.56 -1.48 -1.39
N HIS A 11 27.28 -2.74 -1.70
CA HIS A 11 28.07 -3.47 -2.69
C HIS A 11 27.97 -2.87 -4.10
N LEU A 12 26.79 -2.38 -4.50
CA LEU A 12 26.62 -1.67 -5.77
C LEU A 12 27.39 -0.34 -5.81
N SER A 13 27.50 0.36 -4.69
CA SER A 13 28.27 1.59 -4.56
C SER A 13 29.77 1.34 -4.79
N GLU A 14 30.32 0.29 -4.20
CA GLU A 14 31.71 -0.15 -4.45
C GLU A 14 31.93 -0.49 -5.93
N ARG A 15 31.00 -1.24 -6.54
CA ARG A 15 31.07 -1.57 -7.97
C ARG A 15 31.00 -0.32 -8.85
N PHE A 16 30.15 0.64 -8.52
CA PHE A 16 29.99 1.89 -9.26
C PHE A 16 31.28 2.72 -9.22
N LEU A 17 31.94 2.78 -8.05
CA LEU A 17 33.25 3.40 -7.91
C LEU A 17 34.29 2.69 -8.78
N ASN A 18 34.38 1.36 -8.72
CA ASN A 18 35.36 0.59 -9.47
C ASN A 18 35.19 0.70 -10.99
N GLN A 19 33.95 0.79 -11.47
CA GLN A 19 33.66 0.80 -12.91
C GLN A 19 33.70 2.20 -13.53
N LEU A 20 33.25 3.22 -12.80
CA LEU A 20 33.04 4.56 -13.35
C LEU A 20 33.84 5.63 -12.63
N GLY A 21 34.60 5.29 -11.58
CA GLY A 21 35.39 6.25 -10.80
C GLY A 21 34.55 7.25 -10.01
N ARG A 22 33.25 6.99 -9.83
CA ARG A 22 32.32 7.93 -9.19
C ARG A 22 31.93 7.45 -7.80
N HIS A 23 32.03 8.35 -6.83
CA HIS A 23 31.59 8.10 -5.46
C HIS A 23 30.09 8.37 -5.29
N ASN A 24 29.42 7.45 -4.61
CA ASN A 24 28.14 7.65 -3.93
C ASN A 24 28.26 7.06 -2.53
N TYR A 25 27.50 7.60 -1.57
CA TYR A 25 27.64 7.20 -0.16
C TYR A 25 26.35 6.60 0.36
N VAL A 26 26.46 5.41 0.93
CA VAL A 26 25.36 4.71 1.58
C VAL A 26 25.50 4.92 3.08
N THR A 27 24.63 5.73 3.67
CA THR A 27 24.73 6.16 5.07
C THR A 27 23.60 5.57 5.93
N PRO A 28 23.76 5.50 7.26
CA PRO A 28 22.67 5.11 8.14
C PRO A 28 21.41 6.00 7.99
N THR A 29 21.58 7.28 7.65
CA THR A 29 20.46 8.20 7.40
C THR A 29 19.61 7.74 6.20
N SER A 30 20.24 7.40 5.07
CA SER A 30 19.48 6.92 3.89
C SER A 30 18.79 5.57 4.17
N TYR A 31 19.31 4.78 5.11
CA TYR A 31 18.61 3.59 5.59
C TYR A 31 17.33 3.90 6.37
N LEU A 32 17.37 4.90 7.25
CA LEU A 32 16.20 5.33 8.01
C LEU A 32 15.14 5.94 7.08
N GLU A 33 15.56 6.71 6.08
CA GLU A 33 14.67 7.24 5.04
C GLU A 33 14.00 6.13 4.22
N LEU A 34 14.75 5.08 3.85
CA LEU A 34 14.21 3.89 3.19
C LEU A 34 13.13 3.21 4.05
N ILE A 35 13.38 3.03 5.35
CA ILE A 35 12.41 2.42 6.26
C ILE A 35 11.15 3.28 6.35
N ASN A 36 11.31 4.59 6.52
CA ASN A 36 10.17 5.51 6.65
C ASN A 36 9.33 5.54 5.37
N THR A 37 9.99 5.64 4.21
CA THR A 37 9.33 5.61 2.90
C THR A 37 8.57 4.30 2.70
N PHE A 38 9.17 3.16 3.04
CA PHE A 38 8.50 1.86 2.92
C PHE A 38 7.28 1.75 3.84
N LYS A 39 7.39 2.22 5.09
CA LYS A 39 6.28 2.25 6.05
C LYS A 39 5.10 3.08 5.51
N ASN A 40 5.38 4.27 4.99
CA ASN A 40 4.37 5.16 4.44
C ASN A 40 3.70 4.54 3.21
N LEU A 41 4.50 3.98 2.29
CA LEU A 41 3.98 3.30 1.11
C LEU A 41 3.07 2.12 1.47
N LEU A 42 3.47 1.30 2.44
CA LEU A 42 2.68 0.17 2.90
C LEU A 42 1.34 0.61 3.50
N GLN A 43 1.37 1.67 4.31
CA GLN A 43 0.15 2.24 4.90
C GLN A 43 -0.80 2.73 3.80
N ASN A 44 -0.29 3.51 2.85
CA ASN A 44 -1.10 4.02 1.73
C ASN A 44 -1.75 2.89 0.91
N ASN A 45 -1.00 1.83 0.61
CA ASN A 45 -1.57 0.68 -0.11
C ASN A 45 -2.65 -0.04 0.71
N ARG A 46 -2.45 -0.19 2.03
CA ARG A 46 -3.46 -0.77 2.92
C ARG A 46 -4.73 0.08 2.95
N ASP A 47 -4.59 1.40 3.05
CA ASP A 47 -5.73 2.32 3.09
C ASP A 47 -6.51 2.30 1.78
N GLN A 48 -5.82 2.23 0.64
CA GLN A 48 -6.46 2.05 -0.67
C GLN A 48 -7.29 0.76 -0.74
N VAL A 49 -6.69 -0.37 -0.35
CA VAL A 49 -7.36 -1.68 -0.36
C VAL A 49 -8.55 -1.69 0.61
N MET A 50 -8.37 -1.13 1.81
CA MET A 50 -9.44 -1.06 2.82
C MET A 50 -10.58 -0.15 2.38
N THR A 51 -10.29 0.98 1.75
CA THR A 51 -11.30 1.88 1.19
C THR A 51 -12.14 1.16 0.13
N GLN A 52 -11.47 0.43 -0.77
CA GLN A 52 -12.16 -0.32 -1.82
C GLN A 52 -13.02 -1.45 -1.24
N LYS A 53 -12.49 -2.19 -0.25
CA LYS A 53 -13.27 -3.19 0.50
C LYS A 53 -14.50 -2.57 1.16
N MET A 54 -14.35 -1.44 1.85
CA MET A 54 -15.44 -0.78 2.56
C MET A 54 -16.55 -0.33 1.61
N ARG A 55 -16.18 0.18 0.42
CA ARG A 55 -17.15 0.51 -0.63
C ARG A 55 -18.01 -0.71 -1.03
N TYR A 56 -17.41 -1.89 -1.16
CA TYR A 56 -18.17 -3.11 -1.47
C TYR A 56 -19.09 -3.52 -0.32
N VAL A 57 -18.59 -3.50 0.92
CA VAL A 57 -19.40 -3.86 2.11
C VAL A 57 -20.62 -2.95 2.22
N ILE A 58 -20.42 -1.63 2.18
CA ILE A 58 -21.51 -0.65 2.22
C ILE A 58 -22.46 -0.86 1.04
N GLY A 59 -21.93 -1.11 -0.17
CA GLY A 59 -22.75 -1.37 -1.35
C GLY A 59 -23.68 -2.58 -1.17
N LEU A 60 -23.16 -3.69 -0.63
CA LEU A 60 -23.96 -4.89 -0.36
C LEU A 60 -25.02 -4.64 0.71
N GLU A 61 -24.70 -3.91 1.78
CA GLU A 61 -25.68 -3.51 2.80
C GLU A 61 -26.81 -2.68 2.20
N LYS A 62 -26.50 -1.74 1.30
CA LYS A 62 -27.51 -0.93 0.62
C LYS A 62 -28.40 -1.76 -0.30
N LEU A 63 -27.82 -2.72 -1.04
CA LEU A 63 -28.59 -3.64 -1.88
C LEU A 63 -29.54 -4.51 -1.05
N ALA A 64 -29.06 -5.05 0.07
CA ALA A 64 -29.89 -5.85 0.98
C ALA A 64 -31.04 -5.03 1.57
N SER A 65 -30.76 -3.78 1.99
CA SER A 65 -31.78 -2.87 2.51
C SER A 65 -32.83 -2.52 1.45
N ALA A 66 -32.41 -2.21 0.22
CA ALA A 66 -33.32 -1.92 -0.88
C ALA A 66 -34.21 -3.13 -1.22
N ALA A 67 -33.63 -4.34 -1.28
CA ALA A 67 -34.40 -5.56 -1.50
C ALA A 67 -35.47 -5.78 -0.42
N SER A 68 -35.12 -5.55 0.85
CA SER A 68 -36.09 -5.61 1.96
C SER A 68 -37.22 -4.59 1.80
N GLN A 69 -36.92 -3.36 1.40
CA GLN A 69 -37.93 -2.32 1.18
C GLN A 69 -38.86 -2.64 0.02
N VAL A 70 -38.31 -3.15 -1.09
CA VAL A 70 -39.10 -3.59 -2.26
C VAL A 70 -40.03 -4.75 -1.89
N SER A 71 -39.56 -5.71 -1.07
CA SER A 71 -40.40 -6.81 -0.61
C SER A 71 -41.60 -6.35 0.22
N VAL A 72 -41.44 -5.32 1.06
CA VAL A 72 -42.55 -4.74 1.84
C VAL A 72 -43.54 -4.05 0.90
N MET A 73 -43.05 -3.23 -0.02
CA MET A 73 -43.89 -2.53 -0.99
C MET A 73 -44.71 -3.49 -1.86
N GLN A 74 -44.13 -4.64 -2.26
CA GLN A 74 -44.86 -5.66 -3.01
C GLN A 74 -46.02 -6.26 -2.20
N GLN A 75 -45.87 -6.42 -0.89
CA GLN A 75 -46.95 -6.90 -0.02
C GLN A 75 -48.06 -5.86 0.15
N GLU A 76 -47.72 -4.57 0.20
CA GLU A 76 -48.71 -3.48 0.36
C GLU A 76 -49.52 -3.21 -0.93
N LEU A 77 -48.99 -3.60 -2.10
CA LEU A 77 -49.61 -3.40 -3.41
C LEU A 77 -50.41 -4.61 -3.92
N THR A 78 -50.43 -5.71 -3.17
CA THR A 78 -51.20 -6.95 -3.50
C THR A 78 -52.36 -7.11 -2.54
#